data_AF-T1E8Y8-F1
#
_entry.id   AF-T1E8Y8-F1
#
_cell.length_a   1.000
_cell.length_b   1.000
_cell.length_c   1.000
_cell.angle_alpha   90.00
_cell.angle_beta   90.00
_cell.angle_gamma   90.00
#
_symmetry.space_group_name_H-M   'P 1'
#
loop_
_entity.id
_entity.type
_entity.pdbx_description
1 polymer ?
#
loop_
_entity_poly.entity_id
_entity_poly.type
_entity_poly.pdbx_seq_one_letter_code
_entity_poly.pdbx_strand_id
1 'polypeptide(L)'
;YPFAKFNKQLDIPTYTLNEYNAHLKTNPSKWTKQQTDHLFDLAKRFDVRFIIMCDRWERANYGIKSVEDLKERYYEVVGILNKVRNNASEKKIFVFDAEHERRRKEQLKKLFDRTTKQVEEEQMLLNELKKIEARKKERERKTQDLQKLISQADQQQTEHHQKEQQQQSQQTQNTSHKKQDKKLNKKKIQQQPRTSKVDSVVSAVESAGIKFTDLRGTGVSLRSQKMKLPANVGQKKAKALEQVLQEFKVDPNPPPIEEICVAFNELRSDMVLLCELRTALATCVFELESLKHQYEALCPGKTLNIPAALV
;
A
#
# COMPACT_ATOMS: atom_id res chain seq x y z
N TYR A 1 -22.86 -28.81 45.21
CA TYR A 1 -21.93 -29.41 44.24
C TYR A 1 -20.55 -28.78 44.42
N PRO A 2 -19.48 -29.54 44.74
CA PRO A 2 -18.16 -29.00 45.10
C PRO A 2 -17.51 -28.10 44.05
N PHE A 3 -17.85 -28.25 42.77
CA PHE A 3 -17.33 -27.42 41.68
C PHE A 3 -18.13 -26.13 41.41
N ALA A 4 -19.22 -25.87 42.14
CA ALA A 4 -20.05 -24.67 41.94
C ALA A 4 -19.25 -23.37 42.12
N LYS A 5 -18.23 -23.37 42.99
CA LYS A 5 -17.32 -22.24 43.21
C LYS A 5 -16.47 -21.87 41.98
N PHE A 6 -16.34 -22.77 41.00
CA PHE A 6 -15.63 -22.51 39.75
C PHE A 6 -16.55 -22.07 38.61
N ASN A 7 -17.87 -22.02 38.85
CA ASN A 7 -18.83 -21.61 37.85
C ASN A 7 -18.79 -20.08 37.68
N LYS A 8 -18.02 -19.61 36.69
CA LYS A 8 -18.01 -18.20 36.29
C LYS A 8 -19.21 -17.92 35.39
N GLN A 9 -20.17 -17.16 35.90
CA GLN A 9 -21.31 -16.69 35.10
C GLN A 9 -20.92 -15.45 34.30
N LEU A 10 -21.39 -15.40 33.06
CA LEU A 10 -21.25 -14.22 32.21
C LEU A 10 -22.28 -13.17 32.63
N ASP A 11 -21.85 -11.91 32.71
CA ASP A 11 -22.77 -10.79 32.91
C ASP A 11 -23.40 -10.41 31.56
N ILE A 12 -24.69 -10.71 31.39
CA ILE A 12 -25.44 -10.45 30.16
C ILE A 12 -26.20 -9.14 30.33
N PRO A 13 -25.90 -8.10 29.52
CA PRO A 13 -26.58 -6.82 29.62
C PRO A 13 -28.09 -6.95 29.48
N THR A 14 -28.82 -6.26 30.34
CA THR A 14 -30.27 -6.09 30.22
C THR A 14 -30.60 -4.72 29.66
N TYR A 15 -31.72 -4.55 28.97
CA TYR A 15 -32.20 -3.26 28.48
C TYR A 15 -33.65 -3.01 28.86
N THR A 16 -34.00 -1.73 29.00
CA THR A 16 -35.36 -1.26 29.27
C THR A 16 -36.15 -1.10 27.98
N LEU A 17 -37.47 -0.99 28.10
CA LEU A 17 -38.35 -0.71 26.95
C LEU A 17 -37.99 0.63 26.29
N ASN A 18 -37.60 1.64 27.07
CA ASN A 18 -37.21 2.95 26.57
C ASN A 18 -35.92 2.87 25.73
N GLU A 19 -34.89 2.19 26.23
CA GLU A 19 -33.64 1.96 25.49
C GLU A 19 -33.90 1.17 24.21
N TYR A 20 -34.78 0.16 24.26
CA TYR A 20 -35.17 -0.59 23.08
C TYR A 20 -35.80 0.31 22.02
N ASN A 21 -36.79 1.10 22.43
CA ASN A 21 -37.54 1.98 21.54
C ASN A 21 -36.68 3.10 20.96
N ALA A 22 -35.75 3.66 21.73
CA ALA A 22 -34.90 4.76 21.33
C ALA A 22 -33.70 4.34 20.47
N HIS A 23 -33.10 3.18 20.74
CA HIS A 23 -31.79 2.84 20.17
C HIS A 23 -31.68 1.45 19.53
N LEU A 24 -32.53 0.47 19.89
CA LEU A 24 -32.34 -0.93 19.47
C LEU A 24 -33.23 -1.34 18.27
N LYS A 25 -34.10 -0.45 17.77
CA LYS A 25 -34.91 -0.67 16.56
C LYS A 25 -34.13 -0.43 15.26
N THR A 26 -32.92 -0.99 15.16
CA THR A 26 -32.02 -0.79 14.02
C THR A 26 -32.50 -1.50 12.75
N ASN A 27 -33.08 -2.70 12.88
CA ASN A 27 -33.55 -3.49 11.76
C ASN A 27 -34.90 -4.18 12.05
N PRO A 28 -36.02 -3.44 12.00
CA PRO A 28 -37.33 -3.94 12.39
C PRO A 28 -37.89 -5.03 11.46
N SER A 29 -37.40 -5.13 10.22
CA SER A 29 -37.80 -6.20 9.29
C SER A 29 -37.11 -7.53 9.60
N LYS A 30 -35.85 -7.50 10.09
CA LYS A 30 -35.08 -8.70 10.45
C LYS A 30 -35.30 -9.13 11.90
N TRP A 31 -35.54 -8.18 12.81
CA TRP A 31 -35.61 -8.39 14.26
C TRP A 31 -36.76 -7.63 14.92
N THR A 32 -37.64 -8.38 15.57
CA THR A 32 -38.67 -7.82 16.46
C THR A 32 -38.16 -7.72 17.90
N LYS A 33 -38.91 -7.00 18.75
CA LYS A 33 -38.60 -6.91 20.18
C LYS A 33 -38.66 -8.28 20.85
N GLN A 34 -39.70 -9.04 20.59
CA GLN A 34 -39.88 -10.38 21.15
C GLN A 34 -38.73 -11.32 20.77
N GLN A 35 -38.28 -11.26 19.50
CA GLN A 35 -37.11 -12.02 19.05
C GLN A 35 -35.83 -11.60 19.77
N THR A 36 -35.64 -10.28 19.98
CA THR A 36 -34.46 -9.76 20.70
C THR A 36 -34.52 -10.17 22.18
N ASP A 37 -35.68 -10.09 22.82
CA ASP A 37 -35.88 -10.51 24.21
C ASP A 37 -35.60 -12.01 24.37
N HIS A 38 -36.14 -12.84 23.47
CA HIS A 38 -35.89 -14.28 23.44
C HIS A 38 -34.40 -14.62 23.23
N LEU A 39 -33.70 -13.88 22.36
CA LEU A 39 -32.25 -14.01 22.18
C LEU A 39 -31.48 -13.74 23.49
N PHE A 40 -31.84 -12.68 24.21
CA PHE A 40 -31.16 -12.32 25.47
C PHE A 40 -31.53 -13.26 26.62
N ASP A 41 -32.74 -13.82 26.63
CA ASP A 41 -33.12 -14.90 27.55
C ASP A 41 -32.27 -16.15 27.29
N LEU A 42 -32.16 -16.59 26.03
CA LEU A 42 -31.27 -17.69 25.64
C LEU A 42 -29.81 -17.42 26.00
N ALA A 43 -29.33 -16.19 25.81
CA ALA A 43 -27.97 -15.80 26.14
C ALA A 43 -27.67 -15.95 27.65
N LYS A 44 -28.64 -15.62 28.50
CA LYS A 44 -28.56 -15.83 29.96
C LYS A 44 -28.63 -17.30 30.35
N ARG A 45 -29.56 -18.06 29.78
CA ARG A 45 -29.75 -19.49 30.11
C ARG A 45 -28.59 -20.38 29.67
N PHE A 46 -27.93 -20.01 28.57
CA PHE A 46 -26.91 -20.84 27.93
C PHE A 46 -25.52 -20.17 27.86
N ASP A 47 -25.26 -19.17 28.70
CA ASP A 47 -23.96 -18.49 28.81
C ASP A 47 -23.37 -18.08 27.43
N VAL A 48 -24.20 -17.50 26.56
CA VAL A 48 -23.80 -17.02 25.22
C VAL A 48 -23.21 -18.13 24.32
N ARG A 49 -23.52 -19.39 24.59
CA ARG A 49 -23.14 -20.52 23.73
C ARG A 49 -24.02 -20.55 22.50
N PHE A 50 -23.70 -19.73 21.50
CA PHE A 50 -24.53 -19.50 20.32
C PHE A 50 -24.92 -20.76 19.55
N ILE A 51 -24.11 -21.82 19.57
CA ILE A 51 -24.48 -23.11 18.95
C ILE A 51 -25.71 -23.72 19.66
N ILE A 52 -25.71 -23.72 21.00
CA ILE A 52 -26.82 -24.21 21.81
C ILE A 52 -28.01 -23.26 21.70
N MET A 53 -27.78 -21.95 21.72
CA MET A 53 -28.85 -20.96 21.57
C MET A 53 -29.56 -21.10 20.22
N CYS A 54 -28.80 -21.34 19.14
CA CYS A 54 -29.36 -21.57 17.80
C CYS A 54 -30.14 -22.89 17.70
N ASP A 55 -29.66 -23.94 18.37
CA ASP A 55 -30.37 -25.21 18.48
C ASP A 55 -31.72 -25.03 19.22
N ARG A 56 -31.69 -24.33 20.35
CA ARG A 56 -32.85 -24.06 21.22
C ARG A 56 -33.72 -22.87 20.79
N TRP A 57 -33.47 -22.33 19.60
CA TRP A 57 -34.26 -21.24 19.07
C TRP A 57 -35.68 -21.70 18.73
N GLU A 58 -36.71 -20.97 19.20
CA GLU A 58 -38.12 -21.25 18.90
C GLU A 58 -38.48 -20.91 17.45
N ARG A 59 -38.12 -21.81 16.53
CA ARG A 59 -38.32 -21.62 15.08
C ARG A 59 -39.78 -21.47 14.67
N ALA A 60 -40.70 -22.11 15.40
CA ALA A 60 -42.14 -22.02 15.13
C ALA A 60 -42.68 -20.60 15.34
N ASN A 61 -42.21 -19.91 16.38
CA ASN A 61 -42.71 -18.59 16.77
C ASN A 61 -41.93 -17.47 16.08
N TYR A 62 -40.63 -17.66 15.87
CA TYR A 62 -39.70 -16.60 15.50
C TYR A 62 -38.98 -16.82 14.17
N GLY A 63 -39.34 -17.88 13.44
CA GLY A 63 -38.68 -18.26 12.19
C GLY A 63 -37.26 -18.79 12.39
N ILE A 64 -36.60 -19.09 11.27
CA ILE A 64 -35.25 -19.64 11.27
C ILE A 64 -34.23 -18.50 11.37
N LYS A 65 -33.30 -18.61 12.32
CA LYS A 65 -32.14 -17.72 12.46
C LYS A 65 -30.87 -18.55 12.45
N SER A 66 -29.86 -18.11 11.70
CA SER A 66 -28.54 -18.74 11.73
C SER A 66 -27.75 -18.33 12.97
N VAL A 67 -26.68 -19.05 13.29
CA VAL A 67 -25.76 -18.70 14.38
C VAL A 67 -25.19 -17.29 14.17
N GLU A 68 -24.91 -16.94 12.91
CA GLU A 68 -24.40 -15.63 12.49
C GLU A 68 -25.41 -14.54 12.79
N ASP A 69 -26.70 -14.75 12.48
CA ASP A 69 -27.75 -13.79 12.76
C ASP A 69 -27.89 -13.53 14.27
N LEU A 70 -27.85 -14.59 15.10
CA LEU A 70 -27.93 -14.46 16.55
C LEU A 70 -26.74 -13.66 17.10
N LYS A 71 -25.52 -13.93 16.61
CA LYS A 71 -24.29 -13.23 17.00
C LYS A 71 -24.33 -11.77 16.59
N GLU A 72 -24.66 -11.50 15.34
CA GLU A 72 -24.78 -10.15 14.78
C GLU A 72 -25.69 -9.30 15.66
N ARG A 73 -26.91 -9.79 15.92
CA ARG A 73 -27.87 -9.06 16.74
C ARG A 73 -27.42 -8.88 18.19
N TYR A 74 -26.86 -9.92 18.79
CA TYR A 74 -26.39 -9.85 20.18
C TYR A 74 -25.29 -8.79 20.34
N TYR A 75 -24.24 -8.84 19.50
CA TYR A 75 -23.13 -7.89 19.59
C TYR A 75 -23.51 -6.47 19.14
N GLU A 76 -24.43 -6.33 18.19
CA GLU A 76 -25.03 -5.04 17.84
C GLU A 76 -25.70 -4.39 19.06
N VAL A 77 -26.62 -5.12 19.73
CA VAL A 77 -27.32 -4.60 20.91
C VAL A 77 -26.35 -4.28 22.04
N VAL A 78 -25.41 -5.18 22.34
CA VAL A 78 -24.39 -4.94 23.37
C VAL A 78 -23.53 -3.71 23.04
N GLY A 79 -23.13 -3.55 21.78
CA GLY A 79 -22.36 -2.39 21.31
C GLY A 79 -23.13 -1.08 21.46
N ILE A 80 -24.42 -1.07 21.09
CA ILE A 80 -25.28 0.10 21.24
C ILE A 80 -25.49 0.45 22.72
N LEU A 81 -25.80 -0.53 23.57
CA LEU A 81 -26.00 -0.30 25.00
C LEU A 81 -24.72 0.23 25.66
N ASN A 82 -23.55 -0.33 25.31
CA ASN A 82 -22.27 0.17 25.79
C ASN A 82 -22.04 1.63 25.36
N LYS A 83 -22.39 1.99 24.12
CA LYS A 83 -22.24 3.36 23.62
C LYS A 83 -23.19 4.36 24.29
N VAL A 84 -24.45 3.97 24.52
CA VAL A 84 -25.47 4.85 25.11
C VAL A 84 -25.27 5.03 26.61
N ARG A 85 -24.85 3.98 27.32
CA ARG A 85 -24.66 4.01 28.78
C ARG A 85 -23.30 4.51 29.22
N ASN A 86 -22.30 4.46 28.34
CA ASN A 86 -20.91 4.72 28.68
C ASN A 86 -20.33 5.80 27.74
N ASN A 87 -20.29 7.04 28.24
CA ASN A 87 -19.70 8.17 27.50
C ASN A 87 -18.15 8.22 27.58
N ALA A 88 -17.48 7.29 28.28
CA ALA A 88 -16.06 7.46 28.63
C ALA A 88 -15.21 6.18 28.86
N SER A 89 -15.64 4.97 28.48
CA SER A 89 -14.78 3.78 28.62
C SER A 89 -14.01 3.45 27.34
N GLU A 90 -12.67 3.48 27.39
CA GLU A 90 -11.72 3.12 26.31
C GLU A 90 -11.80 1.64 25.83
N LYS A 91 -12.79 0.87 26.29
CA LYS A 91 -12.96 -0.53 25.85
C LYS A 91 -13.46 -0.53 24.41
N LYS A 92 -12.57 -0.97 23.50
CA LYS A 92 -12.87 -1.15 22.07
C LYS A 92 -14.19 -1.92 21.90
N ILE A 93 -15.17 -1.28 21.27
CA ILE A 93 -16.45 -1.90 20.94
C ILE A 93 -16.15 -3.03 19.96
N PHE A 94 -16.50 -4.26 20.36
CA PHE A 94 -16.39 -5.41 19.49
C PHE A 94 -17.47 -5.34 18.41
N VAL A 95 -17.06 -5.35 17.14
CA VAL A 95 -17.95 -5.38 15.98
C VAL A 95 -17.86 -6.77 15.36
N PHE A 96 -18.99 -7.46 15.28
CA PHE A 96 -19.08 -8.77 14.67
C PHE A 96 -19.39 -8.64 13.17
N ASP A 97 -18.48 -9.11 12.31
CA ASP A 97 -18.67 -9.16 10.86
C ASP A 97 -19.34 -10.49 10.47
N ALA A 98 -20.67 -10.47 10.37
CA ALA A 98 -21.48 -11.63 10.03
C ALA A 98 -21.24 -12.12 8.59
N GLU A 99 -21.01 -11.20 7.65
CA GLU A 99 -20.75 -11.55 6.24
C GLU A 99 -19.39 -12.23 6.08
N HIS A 100 -18.38 -11.78 6.80
CA HIS A 100 -17.08 -12.46 6.83
C HIS A 100 -17.21 -13.87 7.42
N GLU A 101 -17.87 -14.03 8.55
CA GLU A 101 -18.04 -15.35 9.18
C GLU A 101 -18.84 -16.32 8.29
N ARG A 102 -19.88 -15.83 7.60
CA ARG A 102 -20.66 -16.63 6.65
C ARG A 102 -19.80 -17.09 5.47
N ARG A 103 -19.05 -16.18 4.84
CA ARG A 103 -18.11 -16.51 3.74
C ARG A 103 -17.04 -17.51 4.20
N ARG A 104 -16.49 -17.33 5.40
CA ARG A 104 -15.50 -18.25 5.99
C ARG A 104 -16.07 -19.66 6.14
N LYS A 105 -17.29 -19.78 6.68
CA LYS A 105 -17.97 -21.08 6.82
C LYS A 105 -18.29 -21.72 5.47
N GLU A 106 -18.70 -20.93 4.48
CA GLU A 106 -18.95 -21.41 3.13
C GLU A 106 -17.69 -21.98 2.48
N GLN A 107 -16.54 -21.29 2.62
CA GLN A 107 -15.25 -21.79 2.13
C GLN A 107 -14.83 -23.09 2.83
N LEU A 108 -14.99 -23.15 4.15
CA LEU A 108 -14.68 -24.37 4.91
C LEU A 108 -15.57 -25.54 4.47
N LYS A 109 -16.87 -25.27 4.22
CA LYS A 109 -17.80 -26.27 3.71
C LYS A 109 -17.38 -26.75 2.31
N LYS A 110 -17.02 -25.84 1.40
CA LYS A 110 -16.49 -26.22 0.07
C LYS A 110 -15.27 -27.12 0.15
N LEU A 111 -14.37 -26.85 1.11
CA LEU A 111 -13.19 -27.69 1.33
C LEU A 111 -13.55 -29.06 1.92
N PHE A 112 -14.48 -29.08 2.88
CA PHE A 112 -14.95 -30.31 3.52
C PHE A 112 -15.71 -31.22 2.56
N ASP A 113 -16.56 -30.63 1.70
CA ASP A 113 -17.37 -31.33 0.70
C ASP A 113 -16.55 -31.71 -0.56
N ARG A 114 -15.23 -31.45 -0.58
CA ARG A 114 -14.36 -31.71 -1.73
C ARG A 114 -14.25 -33.22 -1.97
N THR A 115 -14.55 -33.64 -3.20
CA THR A 115 -14.44 -35.04 -3.62
C THR A 115 -13.02 -35.38 -4.07
N THR A 116 -12.62 -36.65 -3.97
CA THR A 116 -11.31 -37.14 -4.43
C THR A 116 -11.07 -36.83 -5.91
N LYS A 117 -12.11 -36.94 -6.76
CA LYS A 117 -12.01 -36.59 -8.20
C LYS A 117 -11.65 -35.12 -8.42
N GLN A 118 -12.26 -34.20 -7.67
CA GLN A 118 -11.92 -32.77 -7.73
C GLN A 118 -10.50 -32.50 -7.21
N VAL A 119 -9.99 -33.32 -6.28
CA VAL A 119 -8.59 -33.24 -5.85
C VAL A 119 -7.65 -33.62 -6.98
N GLU A 120 -7.91 -34.75 -7.62
CA GLU A 120 -7.09 -35.25 -8.75
C GLU A 120 -7.13 -34.30 -9.95
N GLU A 121 -8.31 -33.77 -10.29
CA GLU A 121 -8.48 -32.80 -11.37
C GLU A 121 -7.71 -31.50 -11.10
N GLU A 122 -7.83 -30.91 -9.90
CA GLU A 122 -7.06 -29.71 -9.53
C GLU A 122 -5.55 -29.98 -9.59
N GLN A 123 -5.11 -31.16 -9.14
CA GLN A 123 -3.70 -31.55 -9.21
C GLN A 123 -3.21 -31.69 -10.66
N MET A 124 -4.04 -32.23 -11.54
CA MET A 124 -3.75 -32.29 -12.98
C MET A 124 -3.64 -30.88 -13.58
N LEU A 125 -4.60 -30.00 -13.28
CA LEU A 125 -4.59 -28.62 -13.75
C LEU A 125 -3.36 -27.84 -13.27
N LEU A 126 -2.96 -28.02 -12.00
CA LEU A 126 -1.73 -27.41 -11.46
C LEU A 126 -0.47 -27.90 -12.20
N ASN A 127 -0.42 -29.19 -12.55
CA ASN A 127 0.69 -29.74 -13.32
C ASN A 127 0.72 -29.18 -14.75
N GLU A 128 -0.43 -29.05 -15.41
CA GLU A 128 -0.54 -28.42 -16.73
C GLU A 128 -0.15 -26.93 -16.69
N LEU A 129 -0.60 -26.19 -15.67
CA LEU A 129 -0.23 -24.80 -15.46
C LEU A 129 1.30 -24.64 -15.35
N LYS A 130 1.96 -25.49 -14.55
CA LYS A 130 3.43 -25.50 -14.45
C LYS A 130 4.11 -25.75 -15.79
N LYS A 131 3.58 -26.66 -16.62
CA LYS A 131 4.12 -26.92 -17.98
C LYS A 131 3.97 -25.68 -18.87
N ILE A 132 2.83 -25.00 -18.81
CA ILE A 132 2.58 -23.77 -19.58
C ILE A 132 3.54 -22.66 -19.13
N GLU A 133 3.72 -22.47 -17.83
CA GLU A 133 4.66 -21.49 -17.28
C GLU A 133 6.11 -21.76 -17.70
N ALA A 134 6.55 -23.01 -17.66
CA ALA A 134 7.89 -23.40 -18.11
C ALA A 134 8.10 -23.07 -19.60
N ARG A 135 7.12 -23.40 -20.46
CA ARG A 135 7.16 -23.05 -21.89
C ARG A 135 7.11 -21.55 -22.14
N LYS A 136 6.36 -20.79 -21.33
CA LYS A 136 6.32 -19.32 -21.41
C LYS A 136 7.69 -18.73 -21.09
N LYS A 137 8.32 -19.18 -19.99
CA LYS A 137 9.66 -18.73 -19.57
C LYS A 137 10.74 -19.09 -20.60
N GLU A 138 10.64 -20.26 -21.22
CA GLU A 138 11.56 -20.67 -22.29
C GLU A 138 11.43 -19.77 -23.52
N ARG A 139 10.20 -19.48 -23.96
CA ARG A 139 9.95 -18.55 -25.07
C ARG A 139 10.48 -17.15 -24.77
N GLU A 140 10.25 -16.64 -23.57
CA GLU A 140 10.73 -15.33 -23.14
C GLU A 140 12.27 -15.25 -23.16
N ARG A 141 12.96 -16.31 -22.71
CA ARG A 141 14.43 -16.40 -22.83
C ARG A 141 14.90 -16.40 -24.27
N LYS A 142 14.26 -17.17 -25.15
CA LYS A 142 14.59 -17.22 -26.59
C LYS A 142 14.39 -15.85 -27.25
N THR A 143 13.31 -15.15 -26.94
CA THR A 143 13.04 -13.80 -27.45
C THR A 143 14.07 -12.79 -26.94
N GLN A 144 14.46 -12.85 -25.66
CA GLN A 144 15.50 -11.98 -25.11
C GLN A 144 16.87 -12.24 -25.75
N ASP A 145 17.21 -13.50 -26.02
CA ASP A 145 18.47 -13.86 -26.67
C ASP A 145 18.51 -13.39 -28.13
N LEU A 146 17.39 -13.56 -28.86
CA LEU A 146 17.24 -13.05 -30.23
C LEU A 146 17.36 -11.52 -30.28
N GLN A 147 16.73 -10.80 -29.34
CA GLN A 147 16.87 -9.34 -29.24
C GLN A 147 18.32 -8.91 -29.00
N LYS A 148 19.06 -9.62 -28.13
CA LYS A 148 20.49 -9.33 -27.90
C LYS A 148 21.33 -9.54 -29.16
N LEU A 149 21.07 -10.59 -29.92
CA LEU A 149 21.76 -10.86 -31.19
C LEU A 149 21.49 -9.75 -32.21
N ILE A 150 20.23 -9.30 -32.33
CA ILE A 150 19.86 -8.18 -33.22
C ILE A 150 20.60 -6.90 -32.80
N SER A 151 20.58 -6.54 -31.51
CA SER A 151 21.28 -5.35 -31.02
C SER A 151 22.80 -5.41 -31.22
N GLN A 152 23.41 -6.58 -31.11
CA GLN A 152 24.84 -6.76 -31.41
C GLN A 152 25.13 -6.60 -32.91
N ALA A 153 24.27 -7.13 -33.78
CA ALA A 153 24.40 -6.97 -35.22
C ALA A 153 24.24 -5.50 -35.65
N ASP A 154 23.28 -4.77 -35.09
CA ASP A 154 23.07 -3.34 -35.36
C ASP A 154 24.29 -2.49 -34.91
N GLN A 155 24.89 -2.80 -33.77
CA GLN A 155 26.12 -2.13 -33.31
C GLN A 155 27.29 -2.35 -34.28
N GLN A 156 27.48 -3.58 -34.77
CA GLN A 156 28.55 -3.88 -35.73
C GLN A 156 28.31 -3.18 -37.08
N GLN A 157 27.07 -3.10 -37.56
CA GLN A 157 26.74 -2.34 -38.78
C GLN A 157 26.98 -0.84 -38.63
N THR A 158 26.68 -0.28 -37.46
CA THR A 158 26.91 1.14 -37.16
C THR A 158 28.40 1.46 -37.09
N GLU A 159 29.22 0.57 -36.50
CA GLU A 159 30.69 0.70 -36.49
C GLU A 159 31.31 0.57 -37.89
N HIS A 160 30.77 -0.30 -38.75
CA HIS A 160 31.22 -0.44 -40.14
C HIS A 160 30.91 0.83 -40.96
N HIS A 161 29.71 1.39 -40.81
CA HIS A 161 29.32 2.65 -41.47
C HIS A 161 30.16 3.85 -41.00
N GLN A 162 30.53 3.92 -39.72
CA GLN A 162 31.41 4.99 -39.20
C GLN A 162 32.86 4.86 -39.71
N LYS A 163 33.37 3.63 -39.87
CA LYS A 163 34.71 3.39 -40.44
C LYS A 163 34.78 3.68 -41.93
N GLU A 164 33.73 3.38 -42.69
CA GLU A 164 33.64 3.74 -44.12
C GLU A 164 33.54 5.25 -44.35
N GLN A 165 32.81 5.99 -43.50
CA GLN A 165 32.76 7.46 -43.58
C GLN A 165 34.08 8.16 -43.18
N GLN A 166 34.91 7.55 -42.32
CA GLN A 166 36.24 8.09 -41.98
C GLN A 166 37.33 7.80 -43.03
N GLN A 167 37.18 6.76 -43.86
CA GLN A 167 38.14 6.49 -44.94
C GLN A 167 37.93 7.38 -46.18
N GLN A 168 36.72 7.92 -46.38
CA GLN A 168 36.45 8.79 -47.53
C GLN A 168 36.89 10.26 -47.34
N SER A 169 37.40 10.64 -46.16
CA SER A 169 37.85 12.01 -45.85
C SER A 169 39.38 12.19 -45.79
N GLN A 170 40.18 11.16 -46.13
CA GLN A 170 41.65 11.27 -46.19
C GLN A 170 42.24 11.52 -47.59
N GLN A 171 41.43 11.78 -48.61
CA GLN A 171 41.91 12.00 -49.98
C GLN A 171 41.93 13.48 -50.41
N THR A 172 42.24 14.42 -49.51
CA THR A 172 42.57 15.80 -49.91
C THR A 172 43.56 16.46 -48.96
N GLN A 173 44.84 16.03 -48.96
CA GLN A 173 45.93 16.90 -48.53
C GLN A 173 47.18 16.69 -49.39
N ASN A 174 47.56 17.73 -50.14
CA ASN A 174 48.95 18.15 -50.27
C ASN A 174 49.03 19.58 -50.81
N THR A 175 49.46 20.53 -49.97
CA THR A 175 50.64 21.41 -50.19
C THR A 175 50.85 22.37 -49.02
N SER A 176 51.96 22.14 -48.29
CA SER A 176 53.03 23.13 -48.03
C SER A 176 52.91 24.23 -46.95
N HIS A 177 53.53 23.92 -45.80
CA HIS A 177 54.63 24.65 -45.11
C HIS A 177 54.40 25.71 -44.00
N LYS A 178 55.07 25.40 -42.85
CA LYS A 178 55.76 26.26 -41.85
C LYS A 178 54.88 27.18 -40.98
N LYS A 179 55.04 27.29 -39.66
CA LYS A 179 56.24 27.32 -38.80
C LYS A 179 55.86 27.00 -37.33
N GLN A 180 56.84 26.51 -36.58
CA GLN A 180 56.84 26.30 -35.13
C GLN A 180 56.64 27.59 -34.35
N ASP A 181 55.88 27.55 -33.24
CA ASP A 181 56.26 28.31 -32.05
C ASP A 181 55.85 27.63 -30.73
N LYS A 182 56.67 27.93 -29.72
CA LYS A 182 56.88 27.21 -28.46
C LYS A 182 55.69 27.24 -27.49
N LYS A 183 55.51 26.10 -26.83
CA LYS A 183 54.66 25.86 -25.65
C LYS A 183 55.11 26.71 -24.45
N LEU A 184 54.18 27.43 -23.84
CA LEU A 184 54.19 27.79 -22.41
C LEU A 184 52.76 27.66 -21.84
N ASN A 185 52.70 27.12 -20.63
CA ASN A 185 51.53 26.68 -19.88
C ASN A 185 50.39 27.72 -19.78
N LYS A 186 49.19 27.33 -20.21
CA LYS A 186 47.93 27.85 -19.64
C LYS A 186 47.04 26.64 -19.32
N LYS A 187 46.84 26.40 -18.01
CA LYS A 187 45.92 25.37 -17.52
C LYS A 187 44.56 25.55 -18.20
N LYS A 188 44.19 24.57 -19.02
CA LYS A 188 42.89 24.46 -19.65
C LYS A 188 41.89 24.17 -18.53
N ILE A 189 41.13 25.18 -18.12
CA ILE A 189 39.92 24.98 -17.33
C ILE A 189 39.02 24.12 -18.20
N GLN A 190 38.79 22.88 -17.75
CA GLN A 190 37.82 21.99 -18.33
C GLN A 190 36.45 22.62 -18.05
N GLN A 191 35.90 23.35 -19.02
CA GLN A 191 34.49 23.68 -19.01
C GLN A 191 33.73 22.37 -19.27
N GLN A 192 33.44 21.64 -18.20
CA GLN A 192 32.27 20.78 -18.22
C GLN A 192 31.04 21.70 -18.37
N PRO A 193 30.11 21.39 -19.27
CA PRO A 193 28.83 22.08 -19.27
C PRO A 193 28.20 21.85 -17.90
N ARG A 194 28.06 22.90 -17.08
CA ARG A 194 27.27 22.83 -15.85
C ARG A 194 25.85 22.52 -16.30
N THR A 195 25.38 21.29 -16.04
CA THR A 195 23.94 21.00 -16.02
C THR A 195 23.29 22.04 -15.11
N SER A 196 22.18 22.64 -15.54
CA SER A 196 21.49 23.62 -14.70
C SER A 196 21.09 22.90 -13.41
N LYS A 197 21.30 23.49 -12.23
CA LYS A 197 20.87 22.86 -10.97
C LYS A 197 19.34 22.71 -10.90
N VAL A 198 18.62 23.45 -11.73
CA VAL A 198 17.18 23.27 -11.99
C VAL A 198 16.91 21.86 -12.55
N ASP A 199 17.77 21.34 -13.41
CA ASP A 199 17.66 19.98 -13.95
C ASP A 199 17.82 18.93 -12.82
N SER A 200 18.59 19.23 -11.78
CA SER A 200 18.74 18.34 -10.61
C SER A 200 17.49 18.33 -9.73
N VAL A 201 16.79 19.47 -9.60
CA VAL A 201 15.51 19.56 -8.88
C VAL A 201 14.41 18.82 -9.65
N VAL A 202 14.32 19.03 -10.96
CA VAL A 202 13.34 18.35 -11.82
C VAL A 202 13.59 16.84 -11.83
N SER A 203 14.85 16.42 -11.94
CA SER A 203 15.23 15.01 -11.89
C SER A 203 14.92 14.35 -10.53
N ALA A 204 15.07 15.07 -9.41
CA ALA A 204 14.67 14.57 -8.10
C ALA A 204 13.15 14.31 -8.06
N VAL A 205 12.34 15.28 -8.48
CA VAL A 205 10.87 15.19 -8.51
C VAL A 205 10.38 14.01 -9.37
N GLU A 206 10.97 13.78 -10.54
CA GLU A 206 10.64 12.64 -11.40
C GLU A 206 11.01 11.27 -10.80
N SER A 207 11.97 11.26 -9.86
CA SER A 207 12.47 10.05 -9.19
C SER A 207 11.80 9.73 -7.85
N ALA A 208 10.89 10.60 -7.38
CA ALA A 208 10.26 10.53 -6.07
C ALA A 208 9.37 9.30 -5.83
N GLY A 209 8.86 8.69 -6.91
CA GLY A 209 7.83 7.65 -6.83
C GLY A 209 8.31 6.34 -6.17
N ILE A 210 7.57 5.88 -5.15
CA ILE A 210 7.79 4.54 -4.59
C ILE A 210 7.17 3.51 -5.54
N LYS A 211 8.01 2.71 -6.20
CA LYS A 211 7.56 1.57 -7.00
C LYS A 211 7.31 0.36 -6.11
N PHE A 212 6.07 0.20 -5.63
CA PHE A 212 5.63 -1.03 -4.97
C PHE A 212 5.60 -2.17 -5.99
N THR A 213 6.49 -3.14 -5.84
CA THR A 213 6.49 -4.34 -6.71
C THR A 213 5.31 -5.21 -6.37
N ASP A 214 4.51 -5.55 -7.39
CA ASP A 214 3.52 -6.61 -7.25
C ASP A 214 4.21 -7.93 -6.92
N LEU A 215 3.64 -8.69 -5.98
CA LEU A 215 4.20 -9.99 -5.58
C LEU A 215 4.21 -10.92 -6.80
N ARG A 216 5.39 -11.14 -7.39
CA ARG A 216 5.57 -12.06 -8.53
C ARG A 216 5.75 -13.54 -8.12
N GLY A 217 5.37 -13.90 -6.89
CA GLY A 217 5.46 -15.27 -6.38
C GLY A 217 4.13 -16.00 -6.53
N THR A 218 4.15 -17.22 -7.04
CA THR A 218 2.99 -18.12 -6.99
C THR A 218 2.83 -18.68 -5.57
N GLY A 219 1.59 -18.71 -5.05
CA GLY A 219 1.27 -19.22 -3.71
C GLY A 219 0.35 -18.33 -2.89
N VAL A 220 0.10 -18.72 -1.64
CA VAL A 220 -0.69 -17.92 -0.68
C VAL A 220 0.17 -16.75 -0.20
N SER A 221 -0.34 -15.52 -0.38
CA SER A 221 0.30 -14.31 0.13
C SER A 221 -0.62 -13.56 1.08
N LEU A 222 -0.03 -12.89 2.07
CA LEU A 222 -0.77 -12.01 2.96
C LEU A 222 -0.91 -10.64 2.31
N ARG A 223 -2.10 -10.04 2.40
CA ARG A 223 -2.34 -8.70 1.84
C ARG A 223 -1.43 -7.63 2.45
N SER A 224 -1.11 -7.76 3.74
CA SER A 224 -0.15 -6.90 4.44
C SER A 224 1.24 -6.88 3.80
N GLN A 225 1.61 -7.92 3.05
CA GLN A 225 2.87 -7.99 2.34
C GLN A 225 2.97 -6.95 1.21
N LYS A 226 1.84 -6.51 0.65
CA LYS A 226 1.77 -5.43 -0.34
C LYS A 226 2.09 -4.04 0.23
N MET A 227 2.05 -3.89 1.55
CA MET A 227 2.36 -2.62 2.24
C MET A 227 3.82 -2.53 2.68
N LYS A 228 4.62 -3.58 2.53
CA LYS A 228 6.05 -3.51 2.86
C LYS A 228 6.75 -2.54 1.90
N LEU A 229 7.54 -1.63 2.48
CA LEU A 229 8.38 -0.73 1.68
C LEU A 229 9.40 -1.58 0.90
N PRO A 230 9.55 -1.35 -0.42
CA PRO A 230 10.54 -2.06 -1.21
C PRO A 230 11.96 -1.61 -0.86
N ALA A 231 12.95 -2.47 -1.10
CA ALA A 231 14.34 -2.25 -0.67
C ALA A 231 15.01 -1.02 -1.32
N ASN A 232 14.46 -0.52 -2.44
CA ASN A 232 14.90 0.72 -3.07
C ASN A 232 14.52 1.97 -2.26
N VAL A 233 13.54 1.88 -1.35
CA VAL A 233 13.22 2.94 -0.40
C VAL A 233 14.26 2.87 0.73
N GLY A 234 15.38 3.56 0.53
CA GLY A 234 16.48 3.58 1.49
C GLY A 234 16.07 4.11 2.88
N GLN A 235 16.88 3.81 3.90
CA GLN A 235 16.59 4.11 5.31
C GLN A 235 16.26 5.59 5.57
N LYS A 236 16.89 6.53 4.85
CA LYS A 236 16.61 7.97 4.97
C LYS A 236 15.16 8.30 4.59
N LYS A 237 14.66 7.75 3.47
CA LYS A 237 13.27 7.95 3.02
C LYS A 237 12.29 7.25 3.95
N ALA A 238 12.63 6.05 4.44
CA ALA A 238 11.79 5.34 5.41
C ALA A 238 11.60 6.11 6.72
N LYS A 239 12.68 6.69 7.29
CA LYS A 239 12.58 7.53 8.50
C LYS A 239 11.81 8.82 8.26
N ALA A 240 12.00 9.46 7.11
CA ALA A 240 11.22 10.65 6.74
C ALA A 240 9.72 10.33 6.66
N LEU A 241 9.35 9.19 6.09
CA LEU A 241 7.96 8.71 6.08
C LEU A 241 7.40 8.49 7.48
N GLU A 242 8.15 7.85 8.38
CA GLU A 242 7.71 7.67 9.78
C GLU A 242 7.44 9.01 10.47
N GLN A 243 8.31 9.99 10.26
CA GLN A 243 8.13 11.34 10.81
C GLN A 243 6.88 12.04 10.24
N VAL A 244 6.67 11.97 8.93
CA VAL A 244 5.51 12.60 8.28
C VAL A 244 4.20 11.89 8.67
N LEU A 245 4.20 10.57 8.78
CA LEU A 245 3.05 9.81 9.30
C LEU A 245 2.70 10.25 10.72
N GLN A 246 3.71 10.46 11.57
CA GLN A 246 3.52 10.99 12.92
C GLN A 246 3.01 12.44 12.92
N GLU A 247 3.53 13.31 12.05
CA GLU A 247 3.09 14.71 11.86
C GLU A 247 1.60 14.77 11.50
N PHE A 248 1.15 13.93 10.56
CA PHE A 248 -0.25 13.86 10.12
C PHE A 248 -1.14 12.95 10.97
N LYS A 249 -0.61 12.36 12.06
CA LYS A 249 -1.33 11.42 12.95
C LYS A 249 -1.97 10.24 12.20
N VAL A 250 -1.30 9.76 11.16
CA VAL A 250 -1.73 8.59 10.40
C VAL A 250 -1.15 7.35 11.08
N ASP A 251 -1.99 6.33 11.30
CA ASP A 251 -1.53 5.04 11.84
C ASP A 251 -0.49 4.42 10.90
N PRO A 252 0.74 4.10 11.37
CA PRO A 252 1.76 3.47 10.54
C PRO A 252 1.44 2.02 10.17
N ASN A 253 0.50 1.36 10.87
CA ASN A 253 0.12 -0.03 10.65
C ASN A 253 -1.39 -0.19 10.45
N PRO A 254 -1.98 0.44 9.41
CA PRO A 254 -3.42 0.39 9.23
C PRO A 254 -3.87 -1.02 8.82
N PRO A 255 -5.16 -1.38 9.02
CA PRO A 255 -5.67 -2.70 8.69
C PRO A 255 -5.41 -3.09 7.22
N PRO A 256 -4.88 -4.28 6.94
CA PRO A 256 -4.51 -4.69 5.58
C PRO A 256 -5.73 -5.18 4.81
N ILE A 257 -6.68 -4.27 4.52
CA ILE A 257 -7.76 -4.47 3.55
C ILE A 257 -7.36 -3.87 2.20
N GLU A 258 -7.98 -4.34 1.11
CA GLU A 258 -7.56 -3.99 -0.26
C GLU A 258 -7.48 -2.49 -0.51
N GLU A 259 -8.58 -1.79 -0.23
CA GLU A 259 -8.72 -0.35 -0.42
C GLU A 259 -7.71 0.43 0.43
N ILE A 260 -7.52 0.03 1.70
CA ILE A 260 -6.55 0.67 2.60
C ILE A 260 -5.12 0.42 2.13
N CYS A 261 -4.78 -0.80 1.66
CA CYS A 261 -3.45 -1.08 1.16
C CYS A 261 -3.09 -0.18 -0.03
N VAL A 262 -4.03 0.02 -0.96
CA VAL A 262 -3.84 0.89 -2.13
C VAL A 262 -3.70 2.34 -1.68
N ALA A 263 -4.68 2.87 -0.94
CA ALA A 263 -4.68 4.26 -0.50
C ALA A 263 -3.47 4.60 0.39
N PHE A 264 -3.04 3.69 1.26
CA PHE A 264 -1.87 3.89 2.11
C PHE A 264 -0.55 3.84 1.33
N ASN A 265 -0.46 3.04 0.28
CA ASN A 265 0.71 3.01 -0.60
C ASN A 265 0.82 4.30 -1.43
N GLU A 266 -0.30 4.77 -1.99
CA GLU A 266 -0.39 6.05 -2.70
C GLU A 266 -0.01 7.21 -1.79
N LEU A 267 -0.61 7.29 -0.60
CA LEU A 267 -0.29 8.30 0.41
C LEU A 267 1.21 8.34 0.73
N ARG A 268 1.86 7.19 0.91
CA ARG A 268 3.30 7.16 1.18
C ARG A 268 4.14 7.60 -0.02
N SER A 269 3.70 7.32 -1.25
CA SER A 269 4.37 7.84 -2.45
C SER A 269 4.27 9.37 -2.49
N ASP A 270 3.08 9.93 -2.21
CA ASP A 270 2.85 11.37 -2.16
C ASP A 270 3.65 12.03 -1.03
N MET A 271 3.77 11.38 0.13
CA MET A 271 4.60 11.86 1.25
C MET A 271 6.08 11.91 0.88
N VAL A 272 6.62 10.93 0.13
CA VAL A 272 8.00 10.99 -0.35
C VAL A 272 8.19 12.15 -1.31
N LEU A 273 7.25 12.35 -2.25
CA LEU A 273 7.27 13.48 -3.15
C LEU A 273 7.25 14.81 -2.38
N LEU A 274 6.40 14.94 -1.37
CA LEU A 274 6.34 16.12 -0.51
C LEU A 274 7.69 16.38 0.20
N CYS A 275 8.35 15.34 0.71
CA CYS A 275 9.68 15.49 1.33
C CYS A 275 10.73 15.99 0.34
N GLU A 276 10.70 15.49 -0.90
CA GLU A 276 11.63 15.91 -1.94
C GLU A 276 11.36 17.35 -2.39
N LEU A 277 10.09 17.73 -2.55
CA LEU A 277 9.68 19.10 -2.84
C LEU A 277 10.05 20.07 -1.71
N ARG A 278 9.87 19.68 -0.44
CA ARG A 278 10.34 20.46 0.73
C ARG A 278 11.86 20.68 0.68
N THR A 279 12.62 19.66 0.32
CA THR A 279 14.09 19.73 0.21
C THR A 279 14.51 20.64 -0.95
N ALA A 280 13.85 20.50 -2.10
CA ALA A 280 14.08 21.34 -3.27
C ALA A 280 13.77 22.81 -2.97
N LEU A 281 12.61 23.09 -2.35
CA LEU A 281 12.23 24.43 -1.94
C LEU A 281 13.25 25.05 -0.99
N ALA A 282 13.67 24.32 0.05
CA ALA A 282 14.68 24.80 0.99
C ALA A 282 16.01 25.14 0.29
N THR A 283 16.40 24.36 -0.73
CA THR A 283 17.58 24.64 -1.56
C THR A 283 17.40 25.94 -2.34
N CYS A 284 16.25 26.11 -3.01
CA CYS A 284 15.95 27.33 -3.76
C CYS A 284 15.94 28.58 -2.87
N VAL A 285 15.33 28.49 -1.67
CA VAL A 285 15.30 29.58 -0.69
C VAL A 285 16.71 29.95 -0.24
N PHE A 286 17.53 28.96 0.10
CA PHE A 286 18.93 29.19 0.49
C PHE A 286 19.74 29.85 -0.64
N GLU A 287 19.57 29.42 -1.88
CA GLU A 287 20.25 30.02 -3.03
C GLU A 287 19.82 31.47 -3.24
N LEU A 288 18.53 31.76 -3.11
CA LEU A 288 17.96 33.10 -3.24
C LEU A 288 18.50 34.04 -2.15
N GLU A 289 18.55 33.58 -0.89
CA GLU A 289 19.20 34.31 0.20
C GLU A 289 20.69 34.53 -0.06
N SER A 290 21.41 33.51 -0.52
CA SER A 290 22.83 33.63 -0.86
C SER A 290 23.06 34.66 -1.98
N LEU A 291 22.20 34.71 -2.99
CA LEU A 291 22.31 35.64 -4.10
C LEU A 291 22.03 37.08 -3.66
N LYS A 292 21.05 37.27 -2.77
CA LYS A 292 20.76 38.57 -2.14
C LYS A 292 21.99 39.10 -1.38
N HIS A 293 22.63 38.28 -0.56
CA HIS A 293 23.84 38.68 0.18
C HIS A 293 25.00 39.03 -0.76
N GLN A 294 25.21 38.26 -1.83
CA GLN A 294 26.24 38.56 -2.83
C GLN A 294 25.98 39.89 -3.54
N TYR A 295 24.72 40.17 -3.89
CA TYR A 295 24.32 41.42 -4.51
C TYR A 295 24.57 42.62 -3.58
N GLU A 296 24.17 42.51 -2.31
CA GLU A 296 24.38 43.57 -1.30
C GLU A 296 25.87 43.85 -1.05
N ALA A 297 26.73 42.82 -1.11
CA ALA A 297 28.18 42.98 -1.00
C ALA A 297 28.80 43.72 -2.20
N LEU A 298 28.28 43.48 -3.42
CA LEU A 298 28.75 44.14 -4.65
C LEU A 298 28.21 45.57 -4.80
N CYS A 299 27.03 45.85 -4.24
CA CYS A 299 26.33 47.13 -4.34
C CYS A 299 25.92 47.66 -2.94
N PRO A 300 26.86 48.25 -2.17
CA PRO A 300 26.57 48.74 -0.82
C PRO A 300 25.41 49.74 -0.80
N GLY A 301 24.42 49.50 0.08
CA GLY A 301 23.23 50.35 0.22
C GLY A 301 22.06 50.02 -0.72
N LYS A 302 22.15 48.97 -1.55
CA LYS A 302 21.03 48.46 -2.37
C LYS A 302 20.75 46.99 -2.04
N THR A 303 19.48 46.66 -1.79
CA THR A 303 19.01 45.28 -1.60
C THR A 303 18.41 44.73 -2.90
N LEU A 304 18.61 43.43 -3.15
CA LEU A 304 17.91 42.71 -4.21
C LEU A 304 16.43 42.56 -3.82
N ASN A 305 15.53 43.27 -4.51
CA ASN A 305 14.09 43.11 -4.32
C ASN A 305 13.63 41.82 -5.01
N ILE A 306 13.34 40.79 -4.20
CA ILE A 306 12.69 39.58 -4.69
C ILE A 306 11.18 39.81 -4.76
N PRO A 307 10.53 39.58 -5.92
CA PRO A 307 9.08 39.65 -6.04
C PRO A 307 8.39 38.73 -5.02
N ALA A 308 7.33 39.21 -4.37
CA ALA A 308 6.56 38.43 -3.39
C ALA A 308 5.96 37.14 -3.97
N ALA A 309 5.82 37.03 -5.29
CA ALA A 309 5.35 35.82 -5.96
C ALA A 309 6.38 34.66 -5.97
N LEU A 310 7.63 34.91 -5.57
CA LEU A 310 8.73 33.94 -5.53
C LEU A 310 9.17 33.58 -4.10
N VAL A 311 8.54 34.16 -3.08
CA VAL A 311 8.77 33.91 -1.65
C VAL A 311 7.60 33.11 -1.10
#